data_AF-A0A4W3J7T7-F1
#
_entry.id   AF-A0A4W3J7T7-F1
#
_cell.length_a   1.000
_cell.length_b   1.000
_cell.length_c   1.000
_cell.angle_alpha   90.00
_cell.angle_beta   90.00
_cell.angle_gamma   90.00
#
_symmetry.space_group_name_H-M   'P 1'
#
loop_
_entity.id
_entity.type
_entity.pdbx_description
1 polymer ?
#
loop_
_entity_poly.entity_id
_entity_poly.type
_entity_poly.pdbx_seq_one_letter_code
_entity_poly.pdbx_strand_id
1 'polypeptide(L)'
;MDFCMNMNTKANRRKLVRALFTVPRQRLDLLPFYARLVATLHPCMSDLAEDLCAMLKGDFRFHVRKKDQINIETKNKTVRFIGELTKFKMFMKNDSLHCLKMLLSDFSHHHIEMACTLLETTGRFLFRSPESHLRTSVLLEQMMRKKQAMHLDARYVTMVENAYYYCNPPPVEKTVRKKRPPLQEYIRKLLYKDLSKVTTEKVLRQMRKLAWQDPEVKEYVINCMINIWNVKYNSIHCVANLLAGLVPYQEDVGIHVVDGVLEDIRLGMEVNQPKFNQRRISSVKFLGELYNYRMVESAVIFRILYSFITFGVSTDGSATPLDPPEHLFRIRLVCTLLDTCGQYFDRGSSKRKLDCFLVYFQRYIWWKKTLAVWTKDHPFPIDVDYMISDILELLRPKMKFCSSTEDALKQVQELEREFLIKLGTRLLVDFLGGNNPFTIFVVDNNNDNDN
;
A
#
# COMPACT_ATOMS: atom_id res chain seq x y z
N MET A 1 31.73 -26.17 -21.71
CA MET A 1 33.17 -26.24 -22.02
C MET A 1 33.61 -27.68 -22.17
N ASP A 2 33.36 -28.55 -21.19
CA ASP A 2 33.75 -29.97 -21.21
C ASP A 2 33.29 -30.72 -22.49
N PHE A 3 32.00 -30.62 -22.86
CA PHE A 3 31.49 -31.26 -24.08
C PHE A 3 32.18 -30.77 -25.38
N CYS A 4 32.52 -29.48 -25.45
CA CYS A 4 33.13 -28.87 -26.63
C CYS A 4 34.60 -29.26 -26.80
N MET A 5 35.33 -29.44 -25.69
CA MET A 5 36.76 -29.73 -25.69
C MET A 5 37.04 -31.24 -25.73
N ASN A 6 36.27 -32.05 -25.00
CA ASN A 6 36.62 -33.46 -24.75
C ASN A 6 35.72 -34.46 -25.48
N MET A 7 34.53 -34.06 -25.94
CA MET A 7 33.49 -34.99 -26.40
C MET A 7 32.89 -34.65 -27.77
N ASN A 8 33.45 -33.68 -28.50
CA ASN A 8 32.88 -33.17 -29.76
C ASN A 8 33.11 -34.13 -30.94
N THR A 9 32.28 -35.16 -31.05
CA THR A 9 32.21 -36.05 -32.22
C THR A 9 30.80 -36.06 -32.81
N LYS A 10 30.66 -36.35 -34.11
CA LYS A 10 29.35 -36.44 -34.78
C LYS A 10 28.39 -37.43 -34.09
N ALA A 11 28.92 -38.54 -33.57
CA ALA A 11 28.15 -39.52 -32.81
C ALA A 11 27.68 -38.96 -31.46
N ASN A 12 28.54 -38.27 -30.72
CA ASN A 12 28.21 -37.69 -29.43
C ASN A 12 27.25 -36.50 -29.56
N ARG A 13 27.36 -35.69 -30.62
CA ARG A 13 26.39 -34.61 -30.91
C ARG A 13 24.99 -35.16 -31.12
N ARG A 14 24.85 -36.24 -31.90
CA ARG A 14 23.55 -36.93 -32.07
C ARG A 14 23.01 -37.51 -30.76
N LYS A 15 23.88 -38.10 -29.92
CA LYS A 15 23.49 -38.58 -28.58
C LYS A 15 23.02 -37.42 -27.70
N LEU A 16 23.71 -36.28 -27.72
CA LEU A 16 23.35 -35.09 -26.97
C LEU A 16 22.00 -34.52 -27.43
N VAL A 17 21.76 -34.40 -28.74
CA VAL A 17 20.45 -33.96 -29.27
C VAL A 17 19.32 -34.86 -28.76
N ARG A 18 19.50 -36.19 -28.80
CA ARG A 18 18.49 -37.14 -28.28
C ARG A 18 18.29 -37.03 -26.77
N ALA A 19 19.35 -36.80 -26.01
CA ALA A 19 19.27 -36.60 -24.56
C ALA A 19 18.54 -35.29 -24.22
N LEU A 20 18.83 -34.22 -24.95
CA LEU A 20 18.15 -32.92 -24.81
C LEU A 20 16.68 -33.01 -25.23
N PHE A 21 16.33 -33.81 -26.25
CA PHE A 21 14.94 -33.97 -26.68
C PHE A 21 14.09 -34.78 -25.68
N THR A 22 14.68 -35.83 -25.09
CA THR A 22 14.02 -36.74 -24.14
C THR A 22 14.00 -36.19 -22.70
N VAL A 23 13.73 -34.89 -22.53
CA VAL A 23 13.57 -34.30 -21.18
C VAL A 23 12.33 -34.91 -20.49
N PRO A 24 12.45 -35.37 -19.23
CA PRO A 24 11.32 -35.81 -18.43
C PRO A 24 10.29 -34.69 -18.26
N ARG A 25 9.00 -35.01 -18.40
CA ARG A 25 7.91 -34.03 -18.28
C ARG A 25 7.85 -33.35 -16.90
N GLN A 26 8.33 -34.02 -15.85
CA GLN A 26 8.41 -33.51 -14.48
C GLN A 26 9.55 -32.48 -14.28
N ARG A 27 10.50 -32.39 -15.21
CA ARG A 27 11.69 -31.52 -15.11
C ARG A 27 11.66 -30.37 -16.12
N LEU A 28 10.56 -29.61 -16.12
CA LEU A 28 10.41 -28.41 -16.97
C LEU A 28 11.40 -27.30 -16.60
N ASP A 29 11.93 -27.34 -15.38
CA ASP A 29 12.98 -26.44 -14.88
C ASP A 29 14.29 -26.54 -15.68
N LEU A 30 14.54 -27.65 -16.37
CA LEU A 30 15.75 -27.87 -17.17
C LEU A 30 15.70 -27.17 -18.54
N LEU A 31 14.52 -26.86 -19.06
CA LEU A 31 14.34 -26.34 -20.41
C LEU A 31 15.12 -25.02 -20.69
N PRO A 32 15.13 -24.03 -19.77
CA PRO A 32 15.92 -22.81 -19.97
C PRO A 32 17.43 -23.09 -20.00
N PHE A 33 17.92 -24.00 -19.16
CA PHE A 33 19.33 -24.37 -19.13
C PHE A 33 19.75 -25.13 -20.38
N TYR A 34 18.90 -26.02 -20.87
CA TYR A 34 19.14 -26.78 -22.09
C TYR A 34 19.11 -25.87 -23.32
N ALA A 35 18.15 -24.94 -23.39
CA ALA A 35 18.11 -23.94 -24.45
C ALA A 35 19.35 -23.04 -24.43
N ARG A 36 19.83 -22.64 -23.25
CA ARG A 36 21.08 -21.89 -23.08
C ARG A 36 22.29 -22.68 -23.55
N LEU A 37 22.37 -23.98 -23.20
CA LEU A 37 23.45 -24.86 -23.63
C LEU A 37 23.51 -24.95 -25.16
N VAL A 38 22.37 -25.19 -25.80
CA VAL A 38 22.24 -25.25 -27.27
C VAL A 38 22.70 -23.93 -27.89
N ALA A 39 22.23 -22.80 -27.38
CA ALA A 39 22.60 -21.48 -27.89
C ALA A 39 24.08 -21.15 -27.72
N THR A 40 24.70 -21.64 -26.64
CA THR A 40 26.14 -21.46 -26.39
C THR A 40 27.00 -22.32 -27.32
N LEU A 41 26.51 -23.51 -27.70
CA LEU A 41 27.20 -24.43 -28.60
C LEU A 41 26.95 -24.12 -30.08
N HIS A 42 25.89 -23.40 -30.42
CA HIS A 42 25.51 -23.11 -31.81
C HIS A 42 26.63 -22.49 -32.68
N PRO A 43 27.45 -21.54 -32.20
CA PRO A 43 28.53 -20.95 -33.01
C PRO A 43 29.64 -21.93 -33.42
N CYS A 44 29.86 -23.00 -32.65
CA CYS A 44 30.89 -24.00 -32.93
C CYS A 44 30.34 -25.33 -33.49
N MET A 45 29.05 -25.60 -33.26
CA MET A 45 28.35 -26.80 -33.73
C MET A 45 26.89 -26.47 -34.01
N SER A 46 26.62 -25.89 -35.19
CA SER A 46 25.28 -25.47 -35.60
C SER A 46 24.33 -26.66 -35.83
N ASP A 47 24.87 -27.82 -36.22
CA ASP A 47 24.14 -29.07 -36.47
C ASP A 47 23.31 -29.52 -35.27
N LEU A 48 23.79 -29.31 -34.05
CA LEU A 48 23.07 -29.64 -32.83
C LEU A 48 21.78 -28.82 -32.68
N ALA A 49 21.84 -27.52 -32.95
CA ALA A 49 20.68 -26.64 -32.84
C ALA A 49 19.67 -26.94 -33.96
N GLU A 50 20.15 -27.16 -35.19
CA GLU A 50 19.31 -27.48 -36.35
C GLU A 50 18.56 -28.81 -36.16
N ASP A 51 19.26 -29.87 -35.77
CA ASP A 51 18.66 -31.19 -35.53
C ASP A 51 17.62 -31.13 -34.41
N LEU A 52 17.92 -30.45 -33.29
CA LEU A 52 16.98 -30.29 -32.18
C LEU A 52 15.75 -29.48 -32.58
N CYS A 53 15.92 -28.39 -33.32
CA CYS A 53 14.82 -27.58 -33.81
C CYS A 53 13.94 -28.36 -34.80
N ALA A 54 14.54 -29.16 -35.69
CA ALA A 54 13.81 -30.02 -36.62
C ALA A 54 12.99 -31.09 -35.89
N MET A 55 13.57 -31.74 -34.87
CA MET A 55 12.87 -32.71 -34.02
C MET A 55 11.68 -32.07 -33.28
N LEU A 56 11.88 -30.91 -32.66
CA LEU A 56 10.80 -30.20 -31.95
C LEU A 56 9.70 -29.70 -32.90
N LYS A 57 10.03 -29.26 -34.12
CA LYS A 57 9.04 -28.91 -35.15
C LYS A 57 8.22 -30.14 -35.58
N GLY A 58 8.86 -31.29 -35.76
CA GLY A 58 8.20 -32.55 -36.08
C GLY A 58 7.24 -32.99 -34.96
N ASP A 59 7.73 -32.97 -33.72
CA ASP A 59 6.96 -33.35 -32.53
C ASP A 59 5.76 -32.40 -32.29
N PHE A 60 5.96 -31.10 -32.49
CA PHE A 60 4.87 -30.12 -32.43
C PHE A 60 3.79 -30.41 -33.48
N ARG A 61 4.16 -30.66 -34.75
CA ARG A 61 3.19 -31.00 -35.80
C ARG A 61 2.45 -32.30 -35.48
N PHE A 62 3.15 -33.28 -34.92
CA PHE A 62 2.54 -34.53 -34.45
C PHE A 62 1.52 -34.27 -33.35
N HIS A 63 1.85 -33.46 -32.35
CA HIS A 63 0.95 -33.10 -31.24
C HIS A 63 -0.27 -32.27 -31.65
N VAL A 64 -0.15 -31.44 -32.69
CA VAL A 64 -1.28 -30.68 -33.26
C VAL A 64 -2.22 -31.59 -34.06
N ARG A 65 -1.68 -32.62 -34.76
CA ARG A 65 -2.50 -33.59 -35.50
C ARG A 65 -3.17 -34.63 -34.61
N LYS A 66 -2.48 -35.07 -33.54
CA LYS A 66 -3.01 -36.07 -32.61
C LYS A 66 -4.02 -35.47 -31.63
N LYS A 67 -5.28 -35.88 -31.77
CA LYS A 67 -6.41 -35.49 -30.91
C LYS A 67 -6.56 -36.34 -29.64
N ASP A 68 -5.71 -37.35 -29.44
CA ASP A 68 -5.78 -38.23 -28.25
C ASP A 68 -5.69 -37.42 -26.93
N GLN A 69 -6.55 -37.78 -25.98
CA GLN A 69 -6.76 -37.03 -24.74
C GLN A 69 -5.69 -37.25 -23.65
N ILE A 70 -4.67 -38.10 -23.86
CA ILE A 70 -3.99 -38.73 -22.72
C ILE A 70 -2.72 -38.01 -22.21
N ASN A 71 -2.12 -37.00 -22.84
CA ASN A 71 -0.94 -36.31 -22.23
C ASN A 71 -0.75 -34.85 -22.66
N ILE A 72 -1.54 -33.93 -22.11
CA ILE A 72 -1.35 -32.46 -22.32
C ILE A 72 0.00 -31.97 -21.79
N GLU A 73 0.51 -32.59 -20.72
CA GLU A 73 1.81 -32.25 -20.12
C GLU A 73 2.98 -32.44 -21.10
N THR A 74 2.95 -33.50 -21.91
CA THR A 74 3.96 -33.75 -22.95
C THR A 74 3.87 -32.69 -24.05
N LYS A 75 2.66 -32.32 -24.47
CA LYS A 75 2.46 -31.23 -25.45
C LYS A 75 3.00 -29.90 -24.92
N ASN A 76 2.72 -29.60 -23.65
CA ASN A 76 3.21 -28.40 -22.97
C ASN A 76 4.74 -28.39 -22.83
N LYS A 77 5.38 -29.53 -22.55
CA LYS A 77 6.85 -29.66 -22.54
C LYS A 77 7.44 -29.23 -23.89
N THR A 78 6.93 -29.78 -25.00
CA THR A 78 7.43 -29.47 -26.34
C THR A 78 7.25 -27.99 -26.67
N VAL A 79 6.10 -27.40 -26.32
CA VAL A 79 5.83 -25.98 -26.55
C VAL A 79 6.70 -25.06 -25.69
N ARG A 80 6.88 -25.37 -24.40
CA ARG A 80 7.78 -24.62 -23.52
C ARG A 80 9.21 -24.66 -24.05
N PHE A 81 9.66 -25.81 -24.55
CA PHE A 81 11.02 -25.93 -25.06
C PHE A 81 11.24 -25.14 -26.35
N ILE A 82 10.28 -25.19 -27.28
CA ILE A 82 10.28 -24.30 -28.45
C ILE A 82 10.36 -22.85 -27.99
N GLY A 83 9.56 -22.49 -26.98
CA GLY A 83 9.56 -21.15 -26.44
C GLY A 83 10.91 -20.69 -25.88
N GLU A 84 11.55 -21.51 -25.05
CA GLU A 84 12.89 -21.21 -24.53
C GLU A 84 13.90 -21.02 -25.68
N LEU A 85 13.88 -21.88 -26.69
CA LEU A 85 14.79 -21.77 -27.84
C LEU A 85 14.52 -20.51 -28.69
N THR A 86 13.28 -20.03 -28.77
CA THR A 86 12.95 -18.76 -29.44
C THR A 86 13.57 -17.56 -28.73
N LYS A 87 13.58 -17.54 -27.39
CA LYS A 87 14.23 -16.47 -26.62
C LYS A 87 15.74 -16.41 -26.87
N PHE A 88 16.36 -17.58 -27.04
CA PHE A 88 17.77 -17.69 -27.40
C PHE A 88 18.05 -17.52 -28.91
N LYS A 89 17.05 -17.17 -29.72
CA LYS A 89 17.15 -16.97 -31.18
C LYS A 89 17.57 -18.23 -31.96
N MET A 90 17.43 -19.42 -31.39
CA MET A 90 17.65 -20.69 -32.09
C MET A 90 16.45 -21.04 -32.98
N PHE A 91 15.24 -20.72 -32.50
CA PHE A 91 14.03 -20.69 -33.32
C PHE A 91 13.79 -19.28 -33.86
N MET A 92 13.49 -19.16 -35.16
CA MET A 92 13.12 -17.87 -35.74
C MET A 92 11.78 -17.40 -35.18
N LYS A 93 11.63 -16.08 -34.99
CA LYS A 93 10.35 -15.49 -34.51
C LYS A 93 9.18 -15.88 -35.42
N ASN A 94 9.40 -15.96 -36.73
CA ASN A 94 8.40 -16.39 -37.71
C ASN A 94 7.95 -17.84 -37.51
N ASP A 95 8.85 -18.75 -37.12
CA ASP A 95 8.49 -20.15 -36.85
C ASP A 95 7.58 -20.25 -35.62
N SER A 96 7.90 -19.52 -34.54
CA SER A 96 7.08 -19.50 -33.33
C SER A 96 5.72 -18.85 -33.55
N LEU A 97 5.66 -17.78 -34.35
CA LEU A 97 4.39 -17.16 -34.75
C LEU A 97 3.57 -18.09 -35.65
N HIS A 98 4.22 -18.87 -36.52
CA HIS A 98 3.54 -19.89 -37.31
C HIS A 98 2.97 -21.00 -36.42
N CYS A 99 3.73 -21.48 -35.42
CA CYS A 99 3.22 -22.41 -34.41
C CYS A 99 1.97 -21.85 -33.69
N LEU A 100 2.01 -20.59 -33.26
CA LEU A 100 0.85 -19.93 -32.64
C LEU A 100 -0.34 -19.86 -33.61
N LYS A 101 -0.12 -19.46 -34.87
CA LYS A 101 -1.17 -19.41 -35.90
C LYS A 101 -1.82 -20.77 -36.15
N MET A 102 -1.03 -21.85 -36.17
CA MET A 102 -1.55 -23.21 -36.31
C MET A 102 -2.47 -23.60 -35.14
N LEU A 103 -2.10 -23.25 -33.90
CA LEU A 103 -2.93 -23.51 -32.71
C LEU A 103 -4.21 -22.67 -32.69
N LEU A 104 -4.18 -21.43 -33.21
CA LEU A 104 -5.36 -20.57 -33.29
C LEU A 104 -6.33 -20.95 -34.43
N SER A 105 -5.87 -21.72 -35.42
CA SER A 105 -6.70 -22.15 -36.56
C SER A 105 -7.77 -23.15 -36.11
N ASP A 106 -7.38 -24.15 -35.30
CA ASP A 106 -8.28 -25.11 -34.65
C ASP A 106 -8.28 -24.86 -33.13
N PHE A 107 -9.17 -23.99 -32.64
CA PHE A 107 -9.13 -23.48 -31.26
C PHE A 107 -9.82 -24.44 -30.25
N SER A 108 -9.33 -25.67 -30.21
CA SER A 108 -9.77 -26.73 -29.29
C SER A 108 -9.11 -26.63 -27.90
N HIS A 109 -9.67 -27.31 -26.89
CA HIS A 109 -9.17 -27.29 -25.51
C HIS A 109 -7.66 -27.47 -25.35
N HIS A 110 -7.07 -28.48 -26.00
CA HIS A 110 -5.62 -28.73 -25.93
C HIS A 110 -4.80 -27.66 -26.66
N HIS A 111 -5.31 -27.14 -27.79
CA HIS A 111 -4.61 -26.09 -28.54
C HIS A 111 -4.63 -24.75 -27.78
N ILE A 112 -5.68 -24.48 -27.01
CA ILE A 112 -5.76 -23.32 -26.11
C ILE A 112 -4.65 -23.40 -25.06
N GLU A 113 -4.52 -24.53 -24.34
CA GLU A 113 -3.47 -24.67 -23.32
C GLU A 113 -2.06 -24.58 -23.90
N MET A 114 -1.82 -25.18 -25.08
CA MET A 114 -0.57 -25.06 -25.80
C MET A 114 -0.29 -23.61 -26.21
N ALA A 115 -1.28 -22.88 -26.72
CA ALA A 115 -1.11 -21.49 -27.14
C ALA A 115 -0.79 -20.58 -25.95
N CYS A 116 -1.53 -20.72 -24.84
CA CYS A 116 -1.28 -19.99 -23.60
C CYS A 116 0.12 -20.30 -23.05
N THR A 117 0.53 -21.57 -23.03
CA THR A 117 1.87 -21.99 -22.58
C THR A 117 2.98 -21.38 -23.45
N LEU A 118 2.79 -21.30 -24.77
CA LEU A 118 3.74 -20.66 -25.68
C LEU A 118 3.89 -19.16 -25.39
N LEU A 119 2.76 -18.49 -25.15
CA LEU A 119 2.68 -17.05 -24.86
C LEU A 119 3.25 -16.71 -23.48
N GLU A 120 3.03 -17.53 -22.46
CA GLU A 120 3.67 -17.37 -21.15
C GLU A 120 5.19 -17.49 -21.27
N THR A 121 5.68 -18.41 -22.10
CA THR A 121 7.12 -18.66 -22.25
C THR A 121 7.81 -17.59 -23.10
N THR A 122 7.17 -17.11 -24.17
CA THR A 122 7.81 -16.24 -25.19
C THR A 122 7.03 -15.02 -25.63
N GLY A 123 5.76 -14.91 -25.25
CA GLY A 123 4.88 -13.86 -25.76
C GLY A 123 5.38 -12.45 -25.45
N ARG A 124 5.97 -12.21 -24.27
CA ARG A 124 6.63 -10.93 -23.96
C ARG A 124 7.82 -10.63 -24.87
N PHE A 125 8.62 -11.65 -25.22
CA PHE A 125 9.78 -11.48 -26.10
C PHE A 125 9.33 -11.18 -27.54
N LEU A 126 8.32 -11.89 -28.03
CA LEU A 126 7.73 -11.67 -29.35
C LEU A 126 7.02 -10.31 -29.44
N PHE A 127 6.27 -9.93 -28.40
CA PHE A 127 5.53 -8.67 -28.36
C PHE A 127 6.43 -7.45 -28.21
N ARG A 128 7.53 -7.53 -27.44
CA ARG A 128 8.45 -6.39 -27.25
C ARG A 128 9.47 -6.23 -28.39
N SER A 129 9.65 -7.25 -29.22
CA SER A 129 10.56 -7.19 -30.35
C SER A 129 9.90 -6.43 -31.52
N PRO A 130 10.54 -5.39 -32.09
CA PRO A 130 9.91 -4.55 -33.13
C PRO A 130 9.53 -5.33 -34.38
N GLU A 131 10.36 -6.31 -34.77
CA GLU A 131 10.15 -7.16 -35.95
C GLU A 131 8.89 -8.05 -35.86
N SER A 132 8.51 -8.48 -34.66
CA SER A 132 7.39 -9.41 -34.44
C SER A 132 6.18 -8.77 -33.78
N HIS A 133 6.33 -7.56 -33.21
CA HIS A 133 5.30 -6.87 -32.44
C HIS A 133 3.94 -6.85 -33.13
N LEU A 134 3.88 -6.34 -34.37
CA LEU A 134 2.63 -6.21 -35.13
C LEU A 134 1.93 -7.56 -35.32
N ARG A 135 2.68 -8.59 -35.73
CA ARG A 135 2.13 -9.94 -35.94
C ARG A 135 1.68 -10.57 -34.62
N THR A 136 2.43 -10.39 -33.54
CA THR A 136 2.06 -10.89 -32.21
C THR A 136 0.80 -10.20 -31.70
N SER A 137 0.69 -8.87 -31.86
CA SER A 137 -0.50 -8.11 -31.49
C SER A 137 -1.74 -8.62 -32.23
N VAL A 138 -1.67 -8.81 -33.54
CA VAL A 138 -2.80 -9.34 -34.33
C VAL A 138 -3.24 -10.74 -33.86
N LEU A 139 -2.29 -11.64 -33.56
CA LEU A 139 -2.62 -12.99 -33.08
C LEU A 139 -3.20 -12.97 -31.66
N LEU A 140 -2.73 -12.08 -30.78
CA LEU A 140 -3.29 -11.88 -29.43
C LEU A 140 -4.73 -11.36 -29.50
N GLU A 141 -5.00 -10.38 -30.37
CA GLU A 141 -6.36 -9.88 -30.63
C GLU A 141 -7.27 -10.97 -31.22
N GLN A 142 -6.76 -11.77 -32.15
CA GLN A 142 -7.50 -12.91 -32.71
C GLN A 142 -7.89 -13.93 -31.62
N MET A 143 -6.99 -14.17 -30.65
CA MET A 143 -7.25 -15.06 -29.51
C MET A 143 -8.39 -14.52 -28.62
N MET A 144 -8.40 -13.22 -28.34
CA MET A 144 -9.46 -12.56 -27.57
C MET A 144 -10.82 -12.57 -28.30
N ARG A 145 -10.84 -12.33 -29.61
CA ARG A 145 -12.07 -12.43 -30.42
C ARG A 145 -12.63 -13.85 -30.44
N LYS A 146 -11.76 -14.86 -30.60
CA LYS A 146 -12.17 -16.28 -30.56
C LYS A 146 -12.73 -16.68 -29.20
N LYS A 147 -12.15 -16.18 -28.10
CA LYS A 147 -12.67 -16.38 -26.74
C LYS A 147 -14.12 -15.94 -26.61
N GLN A 148 -14.47 -14.76 -27.14
CA GLN A 148 -15.83 -14.21 -27.11
C GLN A 148 -16.79 -14.98 -28.01
N ALA A 149 -16.34 -15.41 -29.20
CA ALA A 149 -17.19 -16.06 -30.18
C ALA A 149 -17.47 -17.55 -29.93
N MET A 150 -16.57 -18.28 -29.25
CA MET A 150 -16.65 -19.75 -29.12
C MET A 150 -17.23 -20.26 -27.79
N HIS A 151 -17.82 -19.38 -26.94
CA HIS A 151 -18.45 -19.75 -25.66
C HIS A 151 -17.69 -20.82 -24.87
N LEU A 152 -16.40 -20.56 -24.62
CA LEU A 152 -15.52 -21.49 -23.92
C LEU A 152 -15.89 -21.60 -22.44
N ASP A 153 -15.57 -22.75 -21.82
CA ASP A 153 -15.67 -22.93 -20.37
C ASP A 153 -14.81 -21.89 -19.62
N ALA A 154 -15.26 -21.51 -18.43
CA ALA A 154 -14.70 -20.42 -17.62
C ALA A 154 -13.19 -20.59 -17.37
N ARG A 155 -12.72 -21.84 -17.23
CA ARG A 155 -11.28 -22.14 -17.08
C ARG A 155 -10.46 -21.65 -18.28
N TYR A 156 -10.90 -21.92 -19.51
CA TYR A 156 -10.17 -21.54 -20.72
C TYR A 156 -10.29 -20.04 -21.02
N VAL A 157 -11.43 -19.43 -20.68
CA VAL A 157 -11.61 -17.97 -20.75
C VAL A 157 -10.56 -17.26 -19.91
N THR A 158 -10.44 -17.64 -18.63
CA THR A 158 -9.46 -17.07 -17.70
C THR A 158 -8.02 -17.33 -18.15
N MET A 159 -7.72 -18.52 -18.67
CA MET A 159 -6.38 -18.86 -19.15
C MET A 159 -5.97 -17.97 -20.34
N VAL A 160 -6.89 -17.71 -21.27
CA VAL A 160 -6.66 -16.84 -22.43
C VAL A 160 -6.43 -15.38 -21.99
N GLU A 161 -7.22 -14.87 -21.05
CA GLU A 161 -7.05 -13.53 -20.50
C GLU A 161 -5.71 -13.37 -19.79
N ASN A 162 -5.34 -14.33 -18.94
CA ASN A 162 -4.06 -14.33 -18.24
C ASN A 162 -2.89 -14.31 -19.23
N ALA A 163 -2.92 -15.14 -20.27
CA ALA A 163 -1.88 -15.16 -21.30
C ALA A 163 -1.82 -13.85 -22.10
N TYR A 164 -2.97 -13.24 -22.42
CA TYR A 164 -3.05 -11.96 -23.11
C TYR A 164 -2.43 -10.83 -22.27
N TYR A 165 -2.88 -10.64 -21.03
CA TYR A 165 -2.38 -9.60 -20.13
C TYR A 165 -0.95 -9.86 -19.65
N TYR A 166 -0.50 -11.12 -19.65
CA TYR A 166 0.90 -11.44 -19.41
C TYR A 166 1.80 -10.86 -20.50
N CYS A 167 1.36 -10.91 -21.76
CA CYS A 167 2.12 -10.43 -22.92
C CYS A 167 1.98 -8.91 -23.10
N ASN A 168 0.75 -8.41 -23.04
CA ASN A 168 0.39 -7.01 -23.16
C ASN A 168 -0.22 -6.54 -21.83
N PRO A 169 0.61 -6.26 -20.81
CA PRO A 169 0.11 -5.76 -19.54
C PRO A 169 -0.58 -4.41 -19.78
N PRO A 170 -1.68 -4.12 -19.06
CA PRO A 170 -2.31 -2.80 -19.13
C PRO A 170 -1.26 -1.72 -18.84
N PRO A 171 -1.37 -0.54 -19.46
CA PRO A 171 -0.43 0.55 -19.24
C PRO A 171 -0.47 0.97 -17.77
N VAL A 172 0.44 0.40 -16.96
CA VAL A 172 0.73 0.92 -15.63
C VAL A 172 1.42 2.25 -15.87
N GLU A 173 0.84 3.34 -15.41
CA GLU A 173 1.48 4.65 -15.39
C GLU A 173 2.87 4.48 -14.76
N LYS A 174 3.92 4.49 -15.60
CA LYS A 174 5.29 4.50 -15.11
C LYS A 174 5.42 5.78 -14.30
N THR A 175 5.45 5.65 -12.98
CA THR A 175 5.70 6.77 -12.07
C THR A 175 7.05 7.36 -12.46
N VAL A 176 7.02 8.48 -13.19
CA VAL A 176 8.24 9.16 -13.65
C VAL A 176 9.03 9.53 -12.41
N ARG A 177 10.22 8.95 -12.23
CA ARG A 177 11.14 9.36 -11.17
C ARG A 177 11.56 10.80 -11.47
N LYS A 178 10.93 11.77 -10.80
CA LYS A 178 11.30 13.19 -10.89
C LYS A 178 12.80 13.31 -10.59
N LYS A 179 13.59 13.83 -11.53
CA LYS A 179 15.01 14.17 -11.30
C LYS A 179 15.03 15.27 -10.23
N ARG A 180 15.73 15.05 -9.12
CA ARG A 180 15.78 15.98 -7.99
C ARG A 180 17.21 16.47 -7.75
N PRO A 181 17.39 17.68 -7.20
CA PRO A 181 18.68 18.16 -6.77
C PRO A 181 19.36 17.21 -5.75
N PRO A 182 20.70 17.10 -5.75
CA PRO A 182 21.43 16.21 -4.84
C PRO A 182 21.12 16.44 -3.35
N LEU A 183 20.94 17.71 -2.95
CA LEU A 183 20.63 18.07 -1.57
C LEU A 183 19.24 17.58 -1.13
N GLN A 184 18.26 17.65 -2.04
CA GLN A 184 16.91 17.12 -1.81
C GLN A 184 16.90 15.59 -1.70
N GLU A 185 17.76 14.91 -2.46
CA GLU A 185 17.94 13.45 -2.33
C GLU A 185 18.65 13.09 -1.02
N TYR A 186 19.63 13.89 -0.60
CA TYR A 186 20.33 13.72 0.66
C TYR A 186 19.38 13.81 1.86
N ILE A 187 18.55 14.88 1.93
CA ILE A 187 17.56 15.05 3.02
C ILE A 187 16.57 13.87 3.06
N ARG A 188 16.07 13.42 1.90
CA ARG A 188 15.18 12.25 1.83
C ARG A 188 15.87 10.97 2.27
N LYS A 189 17.14 10.78 1.92
CA LYS A 189 17.92 9.64 2.37
C LYS A 189 18.07 9.65 3.89
N LEU A 190 18.39 10.81 4.47
CA LEU A 190 18.49 10.97 5.92
C LEU A 190 17.17 10.63 6.62
N LEU A 191 16.06 11.25 6.20
CA LEU A 191 14.77 11.12 6.89
C LEU A 191 14.05 9.79 6.61
N TYR A 192 14.08 9.28 5.37
CA TYR A 192 13.25 8.15 4.96
C TYR A 192 13.98 6.80 4.90
N LYS A 193 15.32 6.79 4.89
CA LYS A 193 16.11 5.56 4.80
C LYS A 193 17.03 5.37 5.99
N ASP A 194 17.82 6.39 6.32
CA ASP A 194 18.90 6.26 7.30
C ASP A 194 18.39 6.47 8.74
N LEU A 195 17.29 7.19 8.94
CA LEU A 195 16.71 7.45 10.27
C LEU A 195 16.12 6.18 10.89
N SER A 196 16.66 5.82 12.05
CA SER A 196 16.24 4.70 12.88
C SER A 196 16.58 4.99 14.34
N LYS A 197 16.08 4.18 15.28
CA LYS A 197 16.33 4.35 16.72
C LYS A 197 17.83 4.39 17.09
N VAL A 198 18.69 3.71 16.32
CA VAL A 198 20.15 3.65 16.57
C VAL A 198 20.95 4.73 15.84
N THR A 199 20.37 5.36 14.81
CA THR A 199 21.06 6.36 13.97
C THR A 199 20.61 7.79 14.24
N THR A 200 19.68 8.02 15.18
CA THR A 200 19.09 9.34 15.50
C THR A 200 20.15 10.41 15.74
N GLU A 201 21.15 10.16 16.59
CA GLU A 201 22.21 11.14 16.88
C GLU A 201 23.10 11.48 15.68
N LYS A 202 23.37 10.48 14.83
CA LYS A 202 24.17 10.67 13.61
C LYS A 202 23.40 11.54 12.62
N VAL A 203 22.11 11.24 12.43
CA VAL A 203 21.23 12.02 11.55
C VAL A 203 21.04 13.43 12.11
N LEU A 204 20.84 13.60 13.42
CA LEU A 204 20.73 14.92 14.05
C LEU A 204 21.98 15.78 13.82
N ARG A 205 23.17 15.21 14.00
CA ARG A 205 24.44 15.90 13.71
C ARG A 205 24.57 16.31 12.23
N GLN A 206 24.01 15.54 11.31
CA GLN A 206 24.00 15.88 9.88
C GLN A 206 22.95 16.93 9.54
N MET A 207 21.75 16.84 10.12
CA MET A 207 20.69 17.84 9.97
C MET A 207 21.13 19.22 10.47
N ARG A 208 21.84 19.29 11.60
CA ARG A 208 22.40 20.55 12.12
C ARG A 208 23.41 21.22 11.19
N LYS A 209 24.05 20.46 10.28
CA LYS A 209 25.05 20.97 9.32
C LYS A 209 24.44 21.43 8.00
N LEU A 210 23.13 21.30 7.81
CA LEU A 210 22.45 21.82 6.62
C LEU A 210 22.54 23.35 6.59
N ALA A 211 22.48 23.91 5.38
CA ALA A 211 22.47 25.35 5.17
C ALA A 211 21.09 25.93 5.53
N TRP A 212 20.82 26.11 6.82
CA TRP A 212 19.54 26.65 7.33
C TRP A 212 19.27 28.11 6.96
N GLN A 213 20.28 28.82 6.46
CA GLN A 213 20.14 30.17 5.91
C GLN A 213 19.47 30.17 4.53
N ASP A 214 19.50 29.03 3.83
CA ASP A 214 18.83 28.88 2.55
C ASP A 214 17.35 28.52 2.78
N PRO A 215 16.40 29.41 2.39
CA PRO A 215 14.98 29.17 2.60
C PRO A 215 14.48 27.94 1.84
N GLU A 216 15.03 27.63 0.65
CA GLU A 216 14.59 26.46 -0.14
C GLU A 216 14.91 25.15 0.59
N VAL A 217 16.08 25.09 1.23
CA VAL A 217 16.51 23.91 1.99
C VAL A 217 15.65 23.75 3.23
N LYS A 218 15.41 24.84 3.96
CA LYS A 218 14.57 24.85 5.15
C LYS A 218 13.13 24.40 4.83
N GLU A 219 12.52 24.99 3.81
CA GLU A 219 11.17 24.65 3.37
C GLU A 219 11.08 23.18 2.92
N TYR A 220 12.10 22.70 2.19
CA TYR A 220 12.13 21.30 1.76
C TYR A 220 12.24 20.32 2.93
N VAL A 221 13.00 20.64 3.98
CA VAL A 221 13.06 19.83 5.21
C VAL A 221 11.70 19.81 5.90
N ILE A 222 11.07 20.97 6.10
CA ILE A 222 9.75 21.10 6.72
C ILE A 222 8.74 20.26 5.94
N ASN A 223 8.68 20.42 4.61
CA ASN A 223 7.84 19.64 3.74
C ASN A 223 8.14 18.13 3.86
N CYS A 224 9.40 17.71 3.95
CA CYS A 224 9.71 16.29 4.11
C CYS A 224 9.24 15.72 5.46
N MET A 225 9.28 16.51 6.54
CA MET A 225 8.81 16.11 7.87
C MET A 225 7.29 16.07 7.95
N ILE A 226 6.58 17.02 7.33
CA ILE A 226 5.12 17.00 7.19
C ILE A 226 4.68 15.77 6.36
N ASN A 227 5.42 15.43 5.31
CA ASN A 227 5.18 14.25 4.47
C ASN A 227 5.61 12.93 5.15
N ILE A 228 5.14 12.69 6.37
CA ILE A 228 5.59 11.63 7.28
C ILE A 228 5.23 10.22 6.79
N TRP A 229 4.25 10.07 5.90
CA TRP A 229 3.88 8.77 5.31
C TRP A 229 4.96 8.14 4.42
N ASN A 230 6.03 8.88 4.12
CA ASN A 230 7.22 8.31 3.47
C ASN A 230 8.14 7.58 4.47
N VAL A 231 7.95 7.76 5.77
CA VAL A 231 8.67 7.09 6.85
C VAL A 231 7.93 5.81 7.23
N LYS A 232 8.67 4.77 7.62
CA LYS A 232 8.08 3.55 8.17
C LYS A 232 7.30 3.86 9.45
N TYR A 233 6.11 3.27 9.60
CA TYR A 233 5.21 3.53 10.73
C TYR A 233 5.92 3.42 12.10
N ASN A 234 6.71 2.37 12.30
CA ASN A 234 7.45 2.13 13.55
C ASN A 234 8.59 3.11 13.80
N SER A 235 8.97 3.95 12.83
CA SER A 235 10.06 4.92 12.93
C SER A 235 9.56 6.37 12.99
N ILE A 236 8.25 6.59 13.02
CA ILE A 236 7.65 7.94 13.12
C ILE A 236 8.11 8.64 14.40
N HIS A 237 8.17 7.92 15.53
CA HIS A 237 8.67 8.45 16.80
C HIS A 237 10.13 8.95 16.72
N CYS A 238 10.94 8.39 15.80
CA CYS A 238 12.32 8.84 15.60
C CYS A 238 12.37 10.22 14.94
N VAL A 239 11.37 10.56 14.11
CA VAL A 239 11.27 11.90 13.48
C VAL A 239 10.89 12.94 14.53
N ALA A 240 9.95 12.61 15.43
CA ALA A 240 9.58 13.49 16.54
C ALA A 240 10.78 13.74 17.47
N ASN A 241 11.54 12.70 17.81
CA ASN A 241 12.78 12.83 18.58
C ASN A 241 13.84 13.70 17.86
N LEU A 242 14.01 13.49 16.56
CA LEU A 242 14.92 14.29 15.73
C LEU A 242 14.53 15.77 15.74
N LEU A 243 13.22 16.06 15.62
CA LEU A 243 12.70 17.41 15.64
C LEU A 243 12.92 18.08 17.00
N ALA A 244 12.63 17.38 18.11
CA ALA A 244 12.88 17.87 19.46
C ALA A 244 14.38 18.19 19.71
N GLY A 245 15.29 17.40 19.12
CA GLY A 245 16.73 17.68 19.17
C GLY A 245 17.18 18.84 18.25
N LEU A 246 16.36 19.23 17.26
CA LEU A 246 16.67 20.27 16.28
C LEU A 246 16.16 21.65 16.72
N VAL A 247 15.00 21.71 17.39
CA VAL A 247 14.36 22.95 17.87
C VAL A 247 15.30 23.87 18.65
N PRO A 248 16.19 23.39 19.55
CA PRO A 248 17.11 24.27 20.27
C PRO A 248 18.07 25.07 19.36
N TYR A 249 18.23 24.66 18.10
CA TYR A 249 19.07 25.34 17.12
C TYR A 249 18.26 26.06 16.03
N GLN A 250 17.06 25.57 15.72
CA GLN A 250 16.15 26.08 14.68
C GLN A 250 14.70 25.91 15.18
N GLU A 251 14.23 26.86 15.98
CA GLU A 251 12.91 26.81 16.63
C GLU A 251 11.75 26.91 15.62
N ASP A 252 11.92 27.77 14.62
CA ASP A 252 10.96 28.00 13.53
C ASP A 252 10.58 26.72 12.79
N VAL A 253 11.55 25.83 12.54
CA VAL A 253 11.32 24.53 11.90
C VAL A 253 10.34 23.67 12.71
N GLY A 254 10.44 23.68 14.04
CA GLY A 254 9.54 22.95 14.91
C GLY A 254 8.10 23.43 14.77
N ILE A 255 7.90 24.75 14.84
CA ILE A 255 6.60 25.40 14.73
C ILE A 255 5.96 25.10 13.38
N HIS A 256 6.69 25.30 12.28
CA HIS A 256 6.16 25.05 10.93
C HIS A 256 5.80 23.59 10.66
N VAL A 257 6.54 22.63 11.24
CA VAL A 257 6.19 21.22 11.11
C VAL A 257 4.93 20.89 11.89
N VAL A 258 4.77 21.42 13.12
CA VAL A 258 3.55 21.23 13.91
C VAL A 258 2.34 21.80 13.17
N ASP A 259 2.43 23.05 12.71
CA ASP A 259 1.34 23.71 11.98
C ASP A 259 0.98 22.95 10.70
N GLY A 260 1.99 22.53 9.93
CA GLY A 260 1.78 21.75 8.71
C GLY A 260 1.14 20.38 8.95
N VAL A 261 1.43 19.71 10.07
CA VAL A 261 0.79 18.44 10.45
C VAL A 261 -0.66 18.66 10.87
N LEU A 262 -0.94 19.71 11.64
CA LEU A 262 -2.31 20.06 12.04
C LEU A 262 -3.17 20.41 10.82
N GLU A 263 -2.61 21.15 9.86
CA GLU A 263 -3.25 21.46 8.59
C GLU A 263 -3.49 20.21 7.74
N ASP A 264 -2.52 19.30 7.63
CA ASP A 264 -2.68 18.04 6.90
C ASP A 264 -3.80 17.16 7.49
N ILE A 265 -3.96 17.16 8.81
CA ILE A 265 -5.05 16.47 9.50
C ILE A 265 -6.40 17.12 9.17
N ARG A 266 -6.49 18.46 9.16
CA ARG A 266 -7.70 19.20 8.79
C ARG A 266 -8.09 18.93 7.33
N LEU A 267 -7.17 19.14 6.41
CA LEU A 267 -7.36 18.88 4.98
C LEU A 267 -7.72 17.41 4.71
N GLY A 268 -7.13 16.48 5.47
CA GLY A 268 -7.46 15.07 5.42
C GLY A 268 -8.92 14.76 5.76
N MET A 269 -9.55 15.54 6.64
CA MET A 269 -10.98 15.42 6.95
C MET A 269 -11.89 16.03 5.87
N GLU A 270 -11.41 17.04 5.14
CA GLU A 270 -12.17 17.72 4.08
C GLU A 270 -12.17 16.93 2.77
N VAL A 271 -11.00 16.43 2.34
CA VAL A 271 -10.88 15.64 1.10
C VAL A 271 -11.53 14.27 1.25
N ASN A 272 -11.36 13.64 2.43
CA ASN A 272 -11.95 12.37 2.84
C ASN A 272 -11.91 11.21 1.81
N GLN A 273 -10.85 11.10 1.00
CA GLN A 273 -10.71 10.04 0.00
C GLN A 273 -9.99 8.80 0.58
N PRO A 274 -10.51 7.57 0.35
CA PRO A 274 -9.93 6.32 0.89
C PRO A 274 -8.47 6.07 0.49
N LYS A 275 -8.04 6.57 -0.68
CA LYS A 275 -6.67 6.47 -1.18
C LYS A 275 -5.62 7.10 -0.26
N PHE A 276 -6.03 8.04 0.59
CA PHE A 276 -5.16 8.75 1.53
C PHE A 276 -5.25 8.24 2.98
N ASN A 277 -5.96 7.13 3.23
CA ASN A 277 -6.16 6.62 4.59
C ASN A 277 -4.84 6.32 5.31
N GLN A 278 -3.87 5.70 4.64
CA GLN A 278 -2.55 5.45 5.25
C GLN A 278 -1.83 6.74 5.62
N ARG A 279 -1.87 7.76 4.73
CA ARG A 279 -1.29 9.08 5.00
C ARG A 279 -1.89 9.73 6.24
N ARG A 280 -3.23 9.75 6.34
CA ARG A 280 -3.95 10.33 7.48
C ARG A 280 -3.59 9.65 8.79
N ILE A 281 -3.52 8.31 8.81
CA ILE A 281 -3.10 7.55 10.00
C ILE A 281 -1.67 7.92 10.39
N SER A 282 -0.74 8.00 9.43
CA SER A 282 0.64 8.41 9.72
C SER A 282 0.72 9.83 10.28
N SER A 283 -0.03 10.80 9.75
CA SER A 283 -0.06 12.19 10.24
C SER A 283 -0.60 12.26 11.68
N VAL A 284 -1.66 11.50 11.99
CA VAL A 284 -2.23 11.44 13.35
C VAL A 284 -1.29 10.74 14.34
N LYS A 285 -0.66 9.63 13.93
CA LYS A 285 0.39 8.97 14.72
C LYS A 285 1.53 9.94 15.01
N PHE A 286 1.97 10.69 14.01
CA PHE A 286 3.04 11.66 14.17
C PHE A 286 2.68 12.78 15.15
N LEU A 287 1.45 13.32 15.09
CA LEU A 287 0.96 14.28 16.09
C LEU A 287 1.03 13.73 17.52
N GLY A 288 0.63 12.47 17.73
CA GLY A 288 0.75 11.83 19.04
C GLY A 288 2.21 11.69 19.50
N GLU A 289 3.12 11.36 18.59
CA GLU A 289 4.56 11.32 18.91
C GLU A 289 5.12 12.73 19.19
N LEU A 290 4.66 13.77 18.50
CA LEU A 290 5.05 15.15 18.80
C LEU A 290 4.70 15.54 20.24
N TYR A 291 3.54 15.08 20.75
CA TYR A 291 3.21 15.25 22.17
C TYR A 291 4.16 14.47 23.09
N ASN A 292 4.47 13.21 22.76
CA ASN A 292 5.37 12.37 23.56
C ASN A 292 6.77 12.98 23.72
N TYR A 293 7.26 13.68 22.69
CA TYR A 293 8.54 14.40 22.71
C TYR A 293 8.41 15.89 23.07
N ARG A 294 7.28 16.32 23.65
CA ARG A 294 7.04 17.68 24.17
C ARG A 294 7.13 18.79 23.12
N MET A 295 6.85 18.47 21.86
CA MET A 295 6.73 19.46 20.78
C MET A 295 5.38 20.17 20.77
N VAL A 296 4.35 19.55 21.36
CA VAL A 296 3.01 20.13 21.51
C VAL A 296 2.44 19.84 22.89
N GLU A 297 1.57 20.72 23.37
CA GLU A 297 0.89 20.57 24.65
C GLU A 297 -0.38 19.70 24.55
N SER A 298 -0.87 19.23 25.71
CA SER A 298 -2.10 18.42 25.79
C SER A 298 -3.32 19.12 25.19
N ALA A 299 -3.39 20.46 25.26
CA ALA A 299 -4.48 21.26 24.69
C ALA A 299 -4.63 21.04 23.17
N VAL A 300 -3.51 20.90 22.45
CA VAL A 300 -3.52 20.65 20.99
C VAL A 300 -4.11 19.27 20.70
N ILE A 301 -3.71 18.25 21.48
CA ILE A 301 -4.21 16.87 21.32
C ILE A 301 -5.71 16.81 21.55
N PHE A 302 -6.22 17.40 22.65
CA PHE A 302 -7.65 17.43 22.92
C PHE A 302 -8.43 18.19 21.85
N ARG A 303 -7.91 19.34 21.37
CA ARG A 303 -8.54 20.08 20.27
C ARG A 303 -8.69 19.24 19.01
N ILE A 304 -7.68 18.45 18.66
CA ILE A 304 -7.75 17.55 17.49
C ILE A 304 -8.68 16.36 17.73
N LEU A 305 -8.63 15.74 18.92
CA LEU A 305 -9.56 14.68 19.31
C LEU A 305 -11.02 15.13 19.17
N TYR A 306 -11.36 16.30 19.72
CA TYR A 306 -12.69 16.89 19.56
C TYR A 306 -13.01 17.20 18.08
N SER A 307 -12.05 17.71 17.31
CA SER A 307 -12.27 17.99 15.88
C SER A 307 -12.68 16.74 15.10
N PHE A 308 -12.16 15.55 15.44
CA PHE A 308 -12.55 14.30 14.76
C PHE A 308 -14.03 13.96 14.95
N ILE A 309 -14.63 14.31 16.10
CA ILE A 309 -16.01 13.97 16.43
C ILE A 309 -17.00 15.14 16.23
N THR A 310 -16.51 16.37 16.00
CA THR A 310 -17.38 17.55 15.78
C THR A 310 -17.28 18.14 14.38
N PHE A 311 -16.12 18.08 13.71
CA PHE A 311 -15.94 18.75 12.43
C PHE A 311 -16.74 18.08 11.31
N GLY A 312 -17.70 18.81 10.75
CA GLY A 312 -18.59 18.29 9.71
C GLY A 312 -19.52 17.19 10.19
N VAL A 313 -19.70 17.01 11.51
CA VAL A 313 -20.63 16.04 12.10
C VAL A 313 -21.88 16.80 12.52
N SER A 314 -23.06 16.26 12.20
CA SER A 314 -24.32 16.89 12.61
C SER A 314 -24.54 16.75 14.12
N THR A 315 -25.14 17.78 14.74
CA THR A 315 -25.40 17.81 16.19
C THR A 315 -26.46 16.79 16.64
N ASP A 316 -27.29 16.31 15.72
CA ASP A 316 -28.30 15.28 15.92
C ASP A 316 -27.82 13.87 15.54
N GLY A 317 -26.58 13.73 15.07
CA GLY A 317 -26.02 12.45 14.61
C GLY A 317 -26.47 12.02 13.21
N SER A 318 -27.16 12.90 12.46
CA SER A 318 -27.49 12.63 11.06
C SER A 318 -26.26 12.62 10.16
N ALA A 319 -26.36 11.91 9.04
CA ALA A 319 -25.26 11.76 8.10
C ALA A 319 -24.98 13.05 7.33
N THR A 320 -23.71 13.37 7.13
CA THR A 320 -23.25 14.56 6.40
C THR A 320 -22.32 14.17 5.25
N PRO A 321 -22.04 15.08 4.30
CA PRO A 321 -21.09 14.80 3.22
C PRO A 321 -19.67 14.45 3.71
N LEU A 322 -19.24 15.03 4.83
CA LEU A 322 -17.92 14.81 5.43
C LEU A 322 -17.88 13.64 6.43
N ASP A 323 -19.04 13.13 6.83
CA ASP A 323 -19.19 11.93 7.66
C ASP A 323 -20.37 11.05 7.20
N PRO A 324 -20.25 10.41 6.02
CA PRO A 324 -21.33 9.58 5.48
C PRO A 324 -21.52 8.29 6.31
N PRO A 325 -22.66 7.59 6.18
CA PRO A 325 -23.05 6.54 7.12
C PRO A 325 -22.03 5.42 7.35
N GLU A 326 -21.48 4.86 6.26
CA GLU A 326 -20.51 3.75 6.31
C GLU A 326 -19.08 4.20 6.64
N HIS A 327 -18.83 5.51 6.70
CA HIS A 327 -17.49 6.03 6.93
C HIS A 327 -17.14 6.03 8.42
N LEU A 328 -16.41 5.00 8.85
CA LEU A 328 -15.97 4.80 10.24
C LEU A 328 -14.53 5.26 10.50
N PHE A 329 -13.91 5.99 9.56
CA PHE A 329 -12.49 6.32 9.66
C PHE A 329 -12.15 7.32 10.77
N ARG A 330 -13.10 8.18 11.17
CA ARG A 330 -12.93 9.11 12.31
C ARG A 330 -12.63 8.35 13.61
N ILE A 331 -13.33 7.23 13.83
CA ILE A 331 -13.11 6.32 14.97
C ILE A 331 -11.66 5.82 14.95
N ARG A 332 -11.18 5.36 13.78
CA ARG A 332 -9.79 4.90 13.62
C ARG A 332 -8.75 5.99 13.92
N LEU A 333 -9.01 7.25 13.54
CA LEU A 333 -8.12 8.36 13.84
C LEU A 333 -8.07 8.65 15.35
N VAL A 334 -9.23 8.65 16.02
CA VAL A 334 -9.30 8.81 17.49
C VAL A 334 -8.53 7.68 18.17
N CYS A 335 -8.81 6.43 17.82
CA CYS A 335 -8.11 5.26 18.37
C CYS A 335 -6.58 5.34 18.13
N THR A 336 -6.13 5.74 16.94
CA THR A 336 -4.70 5.89 16.62
C THR A 336 -4.01 6.93 17.52
N LEU A 337 -4.67 8.06 17.76
CA LEU A 337 -4.12 9.13 18.59
C LEU A 337 -4.07 8.71 20.06
N LEU A 338 -5.16 8.10 20.55
CA LEU A 338 -5.28 7.58 21.91
C LEU A 338 -4.31 6.43 22.20
N ASP A 339 -4.08 5.52 21.25
CA ASP A 339 -3.06 4.46 21.36
C ASP A 339 -1.64 5.04 21.47
N THR A 340 -1.39 6.18 20.83
CA THR A 340 -0.06 6.78 20.77
C THR A 340 0.32 7.57 22.02
N CYS A 341 -0.60 8.39 22.53
CA CYS A 341 -0.32 9.29 23.65
C CYS A 341 -1.35 9.25 24.79
N GLY A 342 -2.42 8.45 24.67
CA GLY A 342 -3.51 8.42 25.64
C GLY A 342 -3.09 7.93 27.03
N GLN A 343 -2.09 7.03 27.10
CA GLN A 343 -1.58 6.51 28.37
C GLN A 343 -1.00 7.59 29.30
N TYR A 344 -0.58 8.73 28.74
CA TYR A 344 -0.05 9.86 29.52
C TYR A 344 -1.15 10.76 30.11
N PHE A 345 -2.43 10.49 29.82
CA PHE A 345 -3.58 11.21 30.35
C PHE A 345 -4.23 10.43 31.52
N ASP A 346 -3.42 9.94 32.46
CA ASP A 346 -3.84 9.11 33.60
C ASP A 346 -4.05 9.91 34.90
N ARG A 347 -3.47 11.12 35.00
CA ARG A 347 -3.48 11.96 36.22
C ARG A 347 -3.94 13.39 35.97
N GLY A 348 -4.30 14.07 37.08
CA GLY A 348 -4.56 15.51 37.13
C GLY A 348 -5.69 16.01 36.21
N SER A 349 -5.50 17.23 35.69
CA SER A 349 -6.46 17.89 34.79
C SER A 349 -6.61 17.17 33.46
N SER A 350 -5.53 16.59 32.92
CA SER A 350 -5.53 15.79 31.69
C SER A 350 -6.38 14.52 31.80
N LYS A 351 -6.38 13.85 32.96
CA LYS A 351 -7.25 12.70 33.22
C LYS A 351 -8.71 13.09 33.06
N ARG A 352 -9.12 14.18 33.72
CA ARG A 352 -10.49 14.69 33.64
C ARG A 352 -10.87 15.10 32.22
N LYS A 353 -9.98 15.78 31.49
CA LYS A 353 -10.20 16.14 30.08
C LYS A 353 -10.42 14.90 29.20
N LEU A 354 -9.62 13.84 29.40
CA LEU A 354 -9.81 12.57 28.68
C LEU A 354 -11.13 11.92 29.05
N ASP A 355 -11.47 11.81 30.34
CA ASP A 355 -12.73 11.21 30.78
C ASP A 355 -13.94 11.93 30.16
N CYS A 356 -13.93 13.28 30.13
CA CYS A 356 -14.94 14.07 29.44
C CYS A 356 -14.98 13.78 27.92
N PHE A 357 -13.83 13.72 27.26
CA PHE A 357 -13.76 13.41 25.83
C PHE A 357 -14.34 12.02 25.52
N LEU A 358 -14.03 11.00 26.34
CA LEU A 358 -14.51 9.63 26.13
C LEU A 358 -16.05 9.54 26.21
N VAL A 359 -16.70 10.35 27.05
CA VAL A 359 -18.17 10.42 27.10
C VAL A 359 -18.74 10.94 25.76
N TYR A 360 -18.17 12.02 25.20
CA TYR A 360 -18.57 12.53 23.89
C TYR A 360 -18.24 11.57 22.75
N PHE A 361 -17.11 10.87 22.83
CA PHE A 361 -16.70 9.88 21.84
C PHE A 361 -17.63 8.66 21.83
N GLN A 362 -18.05 8.17 22.99
CA GLN A 362 -19.05 7.11 23.08
C GLN A 362 -20.39 7.51 22.45
N ARG A 363 -20.85 8.75 22.66
CA ARG A 363 -22.03 9.28 21.94
C ARG A 363 -21.83 9.25 20.43
N TYR A 364 -20.69 9.70 19.94
CA TYR A 364 -20.38 9.67 18.50
C TYR A 364 -20.40 8.24 17.93
N ILE A 365 -19.82 7.26 18.64
CA ILE A 365 -19.86 5.85 18.25
C ILE A 365 -21.31 5.35 18.15
N TRP A 366 -22.14 5.66 19.14
CA TRP A 366 -23.54 5.26 19.15
C TRP A 366 -24.35 5.93 18.02
N TRP A 367 -24.08 7.18 17.68
CA TRP A 367 -24.67 7.80 16.50
C TRP A 367 -24.36 7.01 15.23
N LYS A 368 -23.09 6.62 15.03
CA LYS A 368 -22.71 5.81 13.86
C LYS A 368 -23.36 4.42 13.88
N LYS A 369 -23.42 3.74 15.03
CA LYS A 369 -24.05 2.40 15.16
C LYS A 369 -25.55 2.40 14.91
N THR A 370 -26.24 3.51 15.21
CA THR A 370 -27.72 3.58 15.10
C THR A 370 -28.18 3.94 13.68
N LEU A 371 -27.27 4.22 12.74
CA LEU A 371 -27.64 4.57 11.37
C LEU A 371 -28.33 3.41 10.65
N ALA A 372 -29.35 3.72 9.86
CA ALA A 372 -30.19 2.76 9.16
C ALA A 372 -29.45 1.85 8.15
N VAL A 373 -28.20 2.17 7.80
CA VAL A 373 -27.37 1.35 6.93
C VAL A 373 -26.99 0.02 7.59
N TRP A 374 -26.94 -0.03 8.92
CA TRP A 374 -26.59 -1.23 9.65
C TRP A 374 -27.82 -2.09 9.88
N THR A 375 -27.84 -3.26 9.23
CA THR A 375 -28.95 -4.22 9.29
C THR A 375 -28.42 -5.60 9.68
N LYS A 376 -29.30 -6.60 9.83
CA LYS A 376 -28.85 -7.98 10.10
C LYS A 376 -27.99 -8.55 8.97
N ASP A 377 -28.26 -8.15 7.73
CA ASP A 377 -27.52 -8.60 6.54
C ASP A 377 -26.26 -7.74 6.29
N HIS A 378 -26.21 -6.53 6.85
CA HIS A 378 -25.05 -5.63 6.82
C HIS A 378 -24.73 -5.12 8.23
N PRO A 379 -24.17 -5.97 9.11
CA PRO A 379 -23.92 -5.60 10.49
C PRO A 379 -22.80 -4.57 10.61
N PHE A 380 -22.80 -3.82 11.71
CA PHE A 380 -21.71 -2.92 12.06
C PHE A 380 -20.38 -3.71 12.11
N PRO A 381 -19.27 -3.21 11.53
CA PRO A 381 -18.02 -3.96 11.45
C PRO A 381 -17.45 -4.31 12.83
N ILE A 382 -17.35 -5.60 13.14
CA ILE A 382 -16.90 -6.09 14.44
C ILE A 382 -15.46 -5.69 14.77
N ASP A 383 -14.59 -5.55 13.75
CA ASP A 383 -13.21 -5.11 13.92
C ASP A 383 -13.11 -3.70 14.50
N VAL A 384 -14.09 -2.83 14.18
CA VAL A 384 -14.16 -1.48 14.72
C VAL A 384 -14.59 -1.52 16.19
N ASP A 385 -15.50 -2.44 16.55
CA ASP A 385 -15.92 -2.63 17.93
C ASP A 385 -14.77 -3.13 18.82
N TYR A 386 -14.02 -4.13 18.36
CA TYR A 386 -12.83 -4.58 19.09
C TYR A 386 -11.79 -3.47 19.24
N MET A 387 -11.53 -2.68 18.19
CA MET A 387 -10.61 -1.54 18.27
C MET A 387 -11.04 -0.48 19.29
N ILE A 388 -12.34 -0.20 19.39
CA ILE A 388 -12.89 0.73 20.37
C ILE A 388 -12.71 0.17 21.79
N SER A 389 -13.13 -1.08 22.01
CA SER A 389 -13.05 -1.75 23.30
C SER A 389 -11.60 -1.84 23.79
N ASP A 390 -10.68 -2.31 22.95
CA ASP A 390 -9.26 -2.46 23.29
C ASP A 390 -8.65 -1.13 23.77
N ILE A 391 -8.93 -0.02 23.07
CA ILE A 391 -8.40 1.30 23.43
C ILE A 391 -9.02 1.83 24.71
N LEU A 392 -10.33 1.68 24.88
CA LEU A 392 -10.98 2.17 26.10
C LEU A 392 -10.61 1.34 27.33
N GLU A 393 -10.51 0.02 27.19
CA GLU A 393 -10.04 -0.88 28.26
C GLU A 393 -8.58 -0.59 28.62
N LEU A 394 -7.72 -0.37 27.62
CA LEU A 394 -6.32 0.01 27.84
C LEU A 394 -6.21 1.31 28.65
N LEU A 395 -6.99 2.33 28.31
CA LEU A 395 -6.89 3.65 28.95
C LEU A 395 -7.66 3.74 30.28
N ARG A 396 -8.80 3.05 30.38
CA ARG A 396 -9.71 3.08 31.52
C ARG A 396 -10.36 1.71 31.76
N PRO A 397 -9.63 0.76 32.38
CA PRO A 397 -10.16 -0.58 32.66
C PRO A 397 -11.42 -0.62 33.53
N LYS A 398 -11.70 0.45 34.29
CA LYS A 398 -12.83 0.54 35.22
C LYS A 398 -14.01 1.34 34.67
N MET A 399 -13.89 1.90 33.46
CA MET A 399 -14.97 2.70 32.87
C MET A 399 -16.09 1.79 32.38
N LYS A 400 -17.34 2.18 32.66
CA LYS A 400 -18.51 1.46 32.14
C LYS A 400 -18.77 1.89 30.71
N PHE A 401 -18.84 0.92 29.81
CA PHE A 401 -19.23 1.16 28.42
C PHE A 401 -20.71 1.46 28.31
N CYS A 402 -21.05 2.47 27.51
CA CYS A 402 -22.42 2.75 27.15
C CYS A 402 -22.99 1.55 26.38
N SER A 403 -24.11 1.02 26.88
CA SER A 403 -24.78 -0.15 26.29
C SER A 403 -25.90 0.20 25.30
N SER A 404 -26.29 1.48 25.25
CA SER A 404 -27.29 1.99 24.32
C SER A 404 -27.07 3.46 23.97
N THR A 405 -27.73 3.92 22.89
CA THR A 405 -27.75 5.33 22.49
C THR A 405 -28.34 6.22 23.59
N GLU A 406 -29.38 5.75 24.29
CA GLU A 406 -29.98 6.47 25.41
C GLU A 406 -29.02 6.64 26.58
N ASP A 407 -28.23 5.61 26.89
CA ASP A 407 -27.21 5.64 27.95
C ASP A 407 -26.10 6.64 27.60
N ALA A 408 -25.63 6.63 26.35
CA ALA A 408 -24.64 7.60 25.87
C ALA A 408 -25.17 9.05 25.91
N LEU A 409 -26.44 9.28 25.58
CA LEU A 409 -27.07 10.59 25.68
C LEU A 409 -27.23 11.04 27.13
N LYS A 410 -27.63 10.14 28.04
CA LYS A 410 -27.73 10.43 29.48
C LYS A 410 -26.40 10.85 30.07
N GLN A 411 -25.32 10.11 29.79
CA GLN A 411 -23.97 10.47 30.28
C GLN A 411 -23.53 11.84 29.78
N VAL A 412 -23.83 12.19 28.52
CA VAL A 412 -23.52 13.53 28.01
C VAL A 412 -24.37 14.60 28.69
N GLN A 413 -25.67 14.37 28.88
CA GLN A 413 -26.54 15.32 29.59
C GLN A 413 -26.12 15.55 31.04
N GLU A 414 -25.70 14.50 31.75
CA GLU A 414 -25.15 14.60 33.11
C GLU A 414 -23.86 15.44 33.13
N LEU A 415 -22.95 15.17 32.20
CA LEU A 415 -21.71 15.93 32.05
C LEU A 415 -21.97 17.40 31.71
N GLU A 416 -22.91 17.69 30.81
CA GLU A 416 -23.30 19.05 30.43
C GLU A 416 -23.99 19.78 31.59
N ARG A 417 -24.78 19.08 32.41
CA ARG A 417 -25.37 19.65 33.63
C ARG A 417 -24.29 20.06 34.64
N GLU A 418 -23.26 19.23 34.85
CA GLU A 418 -22.13 19.61 35.70
C GLU A 418 -21.40 20.85 35.17
N PHE A 419 -21.22 20.95 33.85
CA PHE A 419 -20.62 22.14 33.24
C PHE A 419 -21.50 23.38 33.38
N LEU A 420 -22.82 23.24 33.20
CA LEU A 420 -23.77 24.34 33.35
C LEU A 420 -23.76 24.89 34.78
N ILE A 421 -23.73 24.01 35.79
CA ILE A 421 -23.59 24.41 37.19
C ILE A 421 -22.29 25.19 37.38
N LYS A 422 -21.15 24.68 36.90
CA LYS A 422 -19.85 25.36 37.05
C LYS A 422 -19.80 26.72 36.33
N LEU A 423 -20.40 26.82 35.15
CA LEU A 423 -20.51 28.09 34.41
C LEU A 423 -21.42 29.08 35.13
N GLY A 424 -22.57 28.63 35.63
CA GLY A 424 -23.50 29.45 36.41
C GLY A 424 -22.88 29.94 37.71
N THR A 425 -22.12 29.11 38.43
CA THR A 425 -21.37 29.51 39.62
C THR A 425 -20.27 30.51 39.28
N ARG A 426 -19.54 30.34 38.16
CA ARG A 426 -18.49 31.28 37.72
C ARG A 426 -19.09 32.64 37.34
N LEU A 427 -20.20 32.66 36.62
CA LEU A 427 -20.94 33.88 36.29
C LEU A 427 -21.48 34.59 37.54
N LEU A 428 -21.97 33.85 38.54
CA LEU A 428 -22.40 34.42 39.83
C LEU A 428 -21.24 35.00 40.65
N VAL A 429 -20.09 34.33 40.65
CA VAL A 429 -18.87 34.82 41.32
C VAL A 429 -18.35 36.08 40.64
N ASP A 430 -18.35 36.13 39.31
CA ASP A 430 -17.96 37.34 38.55
C ASP A 430 -18.95 38.50 38.76
N PHE A 431 -20.26 38.20 38.90
CA PHE A 431 -21.30 39.19 39.18
C PHE A 431 -21.23 39.77 40.61
N LEU A 432 -20.83 38.95 41.59
CA LEU A 432 -20.65 39.38 42.99
C LEU A 432 -19.25 39.96 43.27
N GLY A 433 -18.28 39.71 42.38
CA GLY A 433 -16.88 40.12 42.51
C GLY A 433 -16.52 41.48 41.90
N GLY A 434 -17.47 42.21 41.32
CA GLY A 434 -17.29 43.63 40.96
C GLY A 434 -16.20 43.93 39.93
N ASN A 435 -16.00 43.08 38.91
CA ASN A 435 -15.13 43.41 37.77
C ASN A 435 -15.87 43.29 36.42
N ASN A 436 -15.59 44.26 35.55
CA ASN A 436 -16.27 44.62 34.30
C ASN A 436 -16.41 43.44 33.29
N PRO A 437 -17.51 43.34 32.51
CA PRO A 437 -17.87 42.14 31.73
C PRO A 437 -17.17 42.01 30.36
N PHE A 438 -15.93 42.49 30.20
CA PHE A 438 -15.19 42.42 28.94
C PHE A 438 -13.79 41.81 29.10
N THR A 439 -13.70 40.60 29.64
CA THR A 439 -12.49 39.77 29.51
C THR A 439 -12.87 38.29 29.41
N ILE A 440 -13.64 37.95 28.38
CA ILE A 440 -13.99 36.57 28.06
C ILE A 440 -12.85 36.02 27.19
N PHE A 441 -12.22 34.94 27.63
CA PHE A 441 -11.05 34.27 27.05
C PHE A 441 -9.73 35.02 27.27
N VAL A 442 -9.02 34.70 28.37
CA VAL A 442 -7.54 34.59 28.56
C VAL A 442 -7.26 34.76 30.07
N VAL A 443 -7.77 33.86 30.93
CA VAL A 443 -7.26 33.73 32.31
C VAL A 443 -7.52 32.29 32.80
N ASP A 444 -6.81 31.33 32.22
CA ASP A 444 -6.52 30.05 32.90
C ASP A 444 -5.04 29.65 32.65
N ASN A 445 -4.19 30.60 32.22
CA ASN A 445 -2.79 30.35 31.85
C ASN A 445 -1.73 30.80 32.86
N ASN A 446 -2.10 31.38 34.02
CA ASN A 446 -1.12 32.05 34.88
C ASN A 446 -1.10 31.67 36.37
N ASN A 447 -1.65 30.52 36.79
CA ASN A 447 -1.61 30.15 38.21
C ASN A 447 -1.14 28.71 38.50
N ASP A 448 -0.11 28.24 37.78
CA ASP A 448 0.62 27.01 38.13
C ASP A 448 2.11 27.32 38.36
N ASN A 449 2.40 28.12 39.39
CA ASN A 449 3.70 28.13 40.05
C ASN A 449 3.44 28.11 41.56
N ASP A 450 3.36 26.89 42.11
CA ASP A 450 3.72 26.56 43.50
C ASP A 450 3.76 25.03 43.67
N ASN A 451 4.90 24.45 43.27
CA ASN A 451 5.72 23.50 44.04
C ASN A 451 6.92 23.02 43.22
#